data_AF-A0A530HEC9-F1
#
_entry.id   AF-A0A530HEC9-F1
#
_cell.length_a   1.000
_cell.length_b   1.000
_cell.length_c   1.000
_cell.angle_alpha   90.00
_cell.angle_beta   90.00
_cell.angle_gamma   90.00
#
_symmetry.space_group_name_H-M   'P 1'
#
loop_
_entity.id
_entity.type
_entity.pdbx_description
1 polymer ?
#
loop_
_entity_poly.entity_id
_entity_poly.type
_entity_poly.pdbx_seq_one_letter_code
_entity_poly.pdbx_strand_id
1 'polypeptide(L)'
;ANTEVSGQSFHRAKGLEADYTVLLDVSEGDYGVPSRIEDDELLNLVIPQPETFAYAEERRLFYVALTRASRGVYLITNSRQPSRYIRELCEIAGDEVRYETIEGAALRQCPVCLVGQMVEKRNKNGTVFHGCNQFPGCRHSEGVPAQSTAHLHRRA
;
A
#
# COMPACT_ATOMS: atom_id res chain seq x y z
N ALA A 1 4.08 2.31 -33.01
CA ALA A 1 3.22 1.28 -32.41
C ALA A 1 2.15 2.00 -31.61
N ASN A 2 0.88 1.68 -31.82
CA ASN A 2 -0.20 2.28 -31.05
C ASN A 2 -0.37 1.47 -29.77
N THR A 3 -0.27 2.12 -28.62
CA THR A 3 -0.56 1.51 -27.31
C THR A 3 -2.07 1.59 -27.08
N GLU A 4 -2.73 0.44 -26.97
CA GLU A 4 -4.15 0.38 -26.60
C GLU A 4 -4.30 0.47 -25.08
N VAL A 5 -5.25 1.30 -24.63
CA VAL A 5 -5.52 1.53 -23.21
C VAL A 5 -6.99 1.23 -22.95
N SER A 6 -7.28 0.40 -21.95
CA SER A 6 -8.66 0.10 -21.52
C SER A 6 -8.77 0.12 -19.99
N GLY A 7 -9.90 0.59 -19.48
CA GLY A 7 -10.20 0.65 -18.05
C GLY A 7 -11.27 -0.35 -17.65
N GLN A 8 -11.03 -1.14 -16.60
CA GLN A 8 -11.91 -2.22 -16.14
C GLN A 8 -11.83 -2.36 -14.62
N SER A 9 -12.90 -2.88 -13.98
CA SER A 9 -12.83 -3.33 -12.59
C SER A 9 -12.08 -4.66 -12.48
N PHE A 10 -11.63 -5.03 -11.27
CA PHE A 10 -10.91 -6.29 -11.05
C PHE A 10 -11.70 -7.52 -11.50
N HIS A 11 -12.99 -7.57 -11.18
CA HIS A 11 -13.86 -8.67 -11.61
C HIS A 11 -13.98 -8.77 -13.13
N ARG A 12 -14.12 -7.62 -13.82
CA ARG A 12 -14.28 -7.59 -15.28
C ARG A 12 -12.99 -7.97 -16.01
N ALA A 13 -11.83 -7.63 -15.44
CA ALA A 13 -10.53 -7.96 -15.99
C ALA A 13 -10.12 -9.44 -15.81
N LYS A 14 -10.88 -10.23 -15.06
CA LYS A 14 -10.58 -11.64 -14.81
C LYS A 14 -10.53 -12.43 -16.14
N GLY A 15 -9.42 -13.13 -16.37
CA GLY A 15 -9.20 -13.91 -17.60
C GLY A 15 -8.65 -13.10 -18.78
N LEU A 16 -8.49 -11.79 -18.65
CA LEU A 16 -7.77 -10.96 -19.61
C LEU A 16 -6.29 -10.83 -19.21
N GLU A 17 -5.44 -10.50 -20.16
CA GLU A 17 -4.00 -10.26 -19.94
C GLU A 17 -3.57 -9.00 -20.68
N ALA A 18 -2.56 -8.34 -20.13
CA ALA A 18 -1.96 -7.15 -20.71
C ALA A 18 -0.45 -7.17 -20.48
N ASP A 19 0.29 -6.45 -21.31
CA ASP A 19 1.72 -6.25 -21.10
C ASP A 19 1.98 -5.52 -19.78
N TYR A 20 1.20 -4.47 -19.52
CA TYR A 20 1.30 -3.65 -18.32
C TYR A 20 -0.08 -3.44 -17.70
N THR A 21 -0.15 -3.45 -16.37
CA THR A 21 -1.36 -3.08 -15.63
C THR A 21 -1.09 -1.88 -14.75
N VAL A 22 -2.09 -0.99 -14.63
CA VAL A 22 -2.07 0.14 -13.71
C VAL A 22 -3.26 -0.02 -12.77
N LEU A 23 -3.01 -0.36 -11.52
CA LEU A 23 -4.05 -0.48 -10.50
C LEU A 23 -4.23 0.87 -9.84
N LEU A 24 -5.46 1.37 -9.90
CA LEU A 24 -5.84 2.64 -9.31
C LEU A 24 -6.32 2.44 -7.87
N ASP A 25 -6.09 3.45 -7.05
CA ASP A 25 -6.53 3.53 -5.65
C ASP A 25 -6.23 2.29 -4.80
N VAL A 26 -4.96 1.85 -4.82
CA VAL A 26 -4.43 0.79 -3.96
C VAL A 26 -4.21 1.36 -2.54
N SER A 27 -5.30 1.73 -1.90
CA SER A 27 -5.40 2.45 -0.63
C SER A 27 -6.42 1.77 0.28
N GLU A 28 -6.35 1.98 1.59
CA GLU A 28 -7.43 1.64 2.50
C GLU A 28 -8.63 2.58 2.30
N GLY A 29 -9.86 2.09 2.53
CA GLY A 29 -11.10 2.89 2.41
C GLY A 29 -12.25 2.06 1.83
N ASP A 30 -13.41 2.68 1.63
CA ASP A 30 -14.60 1.96 1.14
C ASP A 30 -14.43 1.48 -0.30
N TYR A 31 -13.87 2.32 -1.17
CA TYR A 31 -13.64 2.06 -2.59
C TYR A 31 -12.19 1.67 -2.93
N GLY A 32 -11.35 1.54 -1.90
CA GLY A 32 -9.95 1.19 -2.05
C GLY A 32 -9.74 -0.30 -2.25
N VAL A 33 -8.50 -0.75 -2.04
CA VAL A 33 -8.14 -2.18 -2.06
C VAL A 33 -7.56 -2.55 -0.70
N PRO A 34 -8.20 -3.43 0.09
CA PRO A 34 -9.48 -4.11 -0.18
C PRO A 34 -10.68 -3.15 -0.12
N SER A 35 -11.73 -3.43 -0.91
CA SER A 35 -13.04 -2.80 -0.74
C SER A 35 -13.61 -3.17 0.63
N ARG A 36 -14.19 -2.19 1.32
CA ARG A 36 -14.87 -2.40 2.62
C ARG A 36 -16.38 -2.27 2.52
N ILE A 37 -16.90 -2.08 1.31
CA ILE A 37 -18.34 -2.07 1.07
C ILE A 37 -18.84 -3.49 1.34
N GLU A 38 -19.74 -3.62 2.31
CA GLU A 38 -20.37 -4.89 2.67
C GLU A 38 -21.51 -5.21 1.70
N ASP A 39 -21.71 -6.49 1.44
CA ASP A 39 -22.85 -6.99 0.67
C ASP A 39 -24.16 -6.87 1.48
N ASP A 40 -25.29 -6.82 0.76
CA ASP A 40 -26.62 -6.78 1.36
C ASP A 40 -26.87 -8.00 2.28
N GLU A 41 -27.50 -7.77 3.44
CA GLU A 41 -27.79 -8.82 4.43
C GLU A 41 -28.56 -10.01 3.85
N LEU A 42 -29.38 -9.79 2.83
CA LEU A 42 -30.13 -10.86 2.15
C LEU A 42 -29.23 -11.78 1.34
N LEU A 43 -28.10 -11.29 0.82
CA LEU A 43 -27.15 -12.11 0.08
C LEU A 43 -26.42 -13.09 0.99
N ASN A 44 -26.29 -12.80 2.30
CA ASN A 44 -25.72 -13.72 3.27
C ASN A 44 -26.49 -15.04 3.41
N LEU A 45 -27.75 -15.11 2.95
CA LEU A 45 -28.54 -16.34 2.94
C LEU A 45 -28.04 -17.36 1.90
N VAL A 46 -27.34 -16.89 0.86
CA VAL A 46 -26.89 -17.70 -0.28
C VAL A 46 -25.37 -17.64 -0.50
N ILE A 47 -24.68 -16.72 0.17
CA ILE A 47 -23.22 -16.65 0.17
C ILE A 47 -22.66 -17.83 1.01
N PRO A 48 -21.70 -18.61 0.50
CA PRO A 48 -20.99 -19.62 1.27
C PRO A 48 -20.37 -19.03 2.54
N GLN A 49 -20.20 -19.84 3.58
CA GLN A 49 -19.61 -19.40 4.86
C GLN A 49 -18.40 -18.49 4.63
N PRO A 50 -18.41 -17.25 5.18
CA PRO A 50 -17.32 -16.31 4.99
C PRO A 50 -16.03 -16.93 5.51
N GLU A 51 -14.96 -16.72 4.76
CA GLU A 51 -13.66 -17.26 5.13
C GLU A 51 -13.17 -16.63 6.43
N THR A 52 -12.38 -17.39 7.19
CA THR A 52 -11.82 -16.91 8.47
C THR A 52 -10.80 -15.79 8.31
N PHE A 53 -10.31 -15.57 7.09
CA PHE A 53 -9.35 -14.52 6.78
C PHE A 53 -10.08 -13.25 6.32
N ALA A 54 -9.80 -12.14 7.01
CA ALA A 54 -10.42 -10.85 6.69
C ALA A 54 -10.15 -10.41 5.24
N TYR A 55 -11.20 -10.05 4.52
CA TYR A 55 -11.14 -9.62 3.12
C TYR A 55 -10.46 -10.65 2.20
N ALA A 56 -10.69 -11.96 2.42
CA ALA A 56 -10.06 -13.03 1.65
C ALA A 56 -10.34 -12.94 0.15
N GLU A 57 -11.57 -12.62 -0.24
CA GLU A 57 -11.95 -12.48 -1.65
C GLU A 57 -11.22 -11.30 -2.31
N GLU A 58 -11.28 -10.12 -1.71
CA GLU A 58 -10.58 -8.91 -2.17
C GLU A 58 -9.06 -9.14 -2.28
N ARG A 59 -8.47 -9.86 -1.33
CA ARG A 59 -7.06 -10.23 -1.37
C ARG A 59 -6.75 -11.08 -2.60
N ARG A 60 -7.58 -12.08 -2.92
CA ARG A 60 -7.40 -12.90 -4.14
C ARG A 60 -7.56 -12.07 -5.40
N LEU A 61 -8.55 -11.17 -5.44
CA LEU A 61 -8.77 -10.29 -6.59
C LEU A 61 -7.57 -9.38 -6.83
N PHE A 62 -7.00 -8.82 -5.76
CA PHE A 62 -5.77 -8.02 -5.85
C PHE A 62 -4.62 -8.82 -6.47
N TYR A 63 -4.34 -10.03 -5.98
CA TYR A 63 -3.28 -10.87 -6.56
C TYR A 63 -3.57 -11.32 -8.00
N VAL A 64 -4.83 -11.60 -8.33
CA VAL A 64 -5.24 -11.88 -9.71
C VAL A 64 -4.92 -10.68 -10.60
N ALA A 65 -5.24 -9.46 -10.17
CA ALA A 65 -4.97 -8.24 -10.94
C ALA A 65 -3.47 -8.01 -11.20
N LEU A 66 -2.61 -8.28 -10.20
CA LEU A 66 -1.15 -8.23 -10.37
C LEU A 66 -0.66 -9.20 -11.45
N THR A 67 -1.19 -10.42 -11.44
CA THR A 67 -0.78 -11.50 -12.36
C THR A 67 -1.42 -11.41 -13.75
N ARG A 68 -2.18 -10.35 -14.06
CA ARG A 68 -2.62 -10.07 -15.45
C ARG A 68 -1.59 -9.30 -16.26
N ALA A 69 -0.57 -8.73 -15.63
CA ALA A 69 0.55 -8.11 -16.33
C ALA A 69 1.62 -9.16 -16.68
N SER A 70 2.07 -9.18 -17.93
CA SER A 70 3.18 -10.02 -18.36
C SER A 70 4.56 -9.35 -18.19
N ARG A 71 4.61 -8.01 -18.12
CA ARG A 71 5.87 -7.24 -18.06
C ARG A 71 6.00 -6.35 -16.82
N GLY A 72 4.92 -5.77 -16.32
CA GLY A 72 5.01 -4.92 -15.14
C GLY A 72 3.68 -4.37 -14.64
N VAL A 73 3.63 -4.11 -13.33
CA VAL A 73 2.46 -3.59 -12.63
C VAL A 73 2.82 -2.25 -12.01
N TYR A 74 1.96 -1.25 -12.20
CA TYR A 74 2.04 0.03 -11.50
C TYR A 74 0.88 0.16 -10.52
N LEU A 75 1.19 0.50 -9.27
CA LEU A 75 0.20 0.69 -8.21
C LEU A 75 0.12 2.18 -7.87
N ILE A 76 -1.05 2.78 -8.06
CA ILE A 76 -1.31 4.15 -7.62
C ILE A 76 -1.96 4.08 -6.25
N THR A 77 -1.32 4.69 -5.25
CA THR A 77 -1.74 4.64 -3.86
C THR A 77 -1.82 6.02 -3.24
N ASN A 78 -2.79 6.23 -2.35
CA ASN A 78 -2.83 7.40 -1.50
C ASN A 78 -1.76 7.26 -0.40
N SER A 79 -0.77 8.15 -0.41
CA SER A 79 0.34 8.11 0.55
C SER A 79 -0.08 8.28 2.01
N ARG A 80 -1.30 8.70 2.33
CA ARG A 80 -1.78 8.83 3.72
C ARG A 80 -2.41 7.56 4.26
N GLN A 81 -2.99 6.73 3.40
CA GLN A 81 -3.72 5.52 3.76
C GLN A 81 -3.45 4.40 2.73
N PRO A 82 -2.19 4.02 2.50
CA PRO A 82 -1.85 2.98 1.54
C PRO A 82 -2.48 1.64 1.94
N SER A 83 -2.81 0.82 0.94
CA SER A 83 -3.37 -0.50 1.16
C SER A 83 -2.47 -1.35 2.05
N ARG A 84 -3.05 -2.15 2.96
CA ARG A 84 -2.34 -3.20 3.69
C ARG A 84 -1.53 -4.14 2.82
N TYR A 85 -1.97 -4.41 1.59
CA TYR A 85 -1.29 -5.35 0.70
C TYR A 85 0.05 -4.83 0.18
N ILE A 86 0.30 -3.52 0.25
CA ILE A 86 1.61 -2.94 -0.09
C ILE A 86 2.71 -3.53 0.80
N ARG A 87 2.45 -3.71 2.10
CA ARG A 87 3.43 -4.34 3.01
C ARG A 87 3.72 -5.78 2.57
N GLU A 88 2.66 -6.56 2.35
CA GLU A 88 2.79 -7.96 1.95
C GLU A 88 3.61 -8.09 0.66
N LEU A 89 3.37 -7.21 -0.31
CA LEU A 89 4.14 -7.17 -1.55
C LEU A 89 5.61 -6.86 -1.31
N CYS A 90 5.93 -5.86 -0.48
CA CYS A 90 7.31 -5.51 -0.18
C CYS A 90 8.03 -6.63 0.58
N GLU A 91 7.34 -7.35 1.46
CA GLU A 91 7.89 -8.50 2.18
C GLU A 91 8.20 -9.68 1.25
N ILE A 92 7.37 -9.90 0.22
CA ILE A 92 7.54 -11.00 -0.74
C ILE A 92 8.57 -10.65 -1.82
N ALA A 93 8.45 -9.47 -2.42
CA ALA A 93 9.18 -9.10 -3.64
C ALA A 93 10.42 -8.22 -3.35
N GLY A 94 10.57 -7.68 -2.15
CA GLY A 94 11.76 -6.92 -1.74
C GLY A 94 12.08 -5.79 -2.70
N ASP A 95 13.31 -5.81 -3.25
CA ASP A 95 13.86 -4.76 -4.12
C ASP A 95 13.18 -4.65 -5.49
N GLU A 96 12.36 -5.64 -5.89
CA GLU A 96 11.54 -5.56 -7.11
C GLU A 96 10.39 -4.54 -6.98
N VAL A 97 10.01 -4.17 -5.76
CA VAL A 97 9.00 -3.14 -5.51
C VAL A 97 9.68 -1.77 -5.40
N ARG A 98 9.48 -0.94 -6.42
CA ARG A 98 10.03 0.40 -6.49
C ARG A 98 8.97 1.46 -6.24
N TYR A 99 9.32 2.44 -5.42
CA TYR A 99 8.50 3.61 -5.17
C TYR A 99 9.01 4.75 -6.02
N GLU A 100 8.12 5.35 -6.81
CA GLU A 100 8.49 6.41 -7.76
C GLU A 100 7.40 7.50 -7.76
N THR A 101 7.79 8.73 -8.14
CA THR A 101 6.83 9.78 -8.47
C THR A 101 6.17 9.49 -9.82
N ILE A 102 5.14 10.26 -10.17
CA ILE A 102 4.50 10.14 -11.49
C ILE A 102 5.46 10.45 -12.65
N GLU A 103 6.53 11.22 -12.37
CA GLU A 103 7.61 11.50 -13.31
C GLU A 103 8.72 10.43 -13.31
N GLY A 104 8.58 9.36 -12.52
CA GLY A 104 9.55 8.26 -12.44
C GLY A 104 10.74 8.55 -11.51
N ALA A 105 10.70 9.59 -10.69
CA ALA A 105 11.76 9.87 -9.73
C ALA A 105 11.68 8.89 -8.55
N ALA A 106 12.77 8.20 -8.25
CA ALA A 106 12.82 7.24 -7.15
C ALA A 106 12.53 7.90 -5.80
N LEU A 107 11.58 7.33 -5.05
CA LEU A 107 11.20 7.73 -3.71
C LEU A 107 11.83 6.76 -2.70
N ARG A 108 12.42 7.32 -1.65
CA ARG A 108 13.06 6.50 -0.62
C ARG A 108 12.02 5.84 0.28
N GLN A 109 11.85 4.54 0.14
CA GLN A 109 10.99 3.74 0.99
C GLN A 109 11.48 3.75 2.46
N CYS A 110 10.54 3.70 3.40
CA CYS A 110 10.84 3.57 4.82
C CYS A 110 11.31 2.14 5.12
N PRO A 111 12.53 1.94 5.65
CA PRO A 111 13.07 0.61 5.90
C PRO A 111 12.41 -0.14 7.06
N VAL A 112 11.59 0.55 7.87
CA VAL A 112 10.96 -0.03 9.06
C VAL A 112 9.55 -0.54 8.77
N CYS A 113 8.69 0.28 8.16
CA CYS A 113 7.31 -0.13 7.92
C CYS A 113 7.07 -0.71 6.52
N LEU A 114 8.05 -0.59 5.62
CA LEU A 114 8.02 -0.99 4.20
C LEU A 114 6.91 -0.36 3.36
N VAL A 115 6.05 0.46 3.95
CA VAL A 115 4.88 1.03 3.28
C VAL A 115 5.07 2.51 3.01
N GLY A 116 5.62 3.22 4.00
CA GLY A 116 5.83 4.65 3.94
C GLY A 116 7.06 5.05 3.14
N GLN A 117 7.20 6.36 2.95
CA GLN A 117 8.37 6.98 2.35
C GLN A 117 9.07 7.87 3.38
N MET A 118 10.40 7.97 3.27
CA MET A 118 11.20 8.92 4.03
C MET A 118 11.06 10.29 3.40
N VAL A 119 10.44 11.22 4.13
CA VAL A 119 10.22 12.59 3.68
C VAL A 119 10.94 13.58 4.58
N GLU A 120 11.41 14.68 4.00
CA GLU A 120 11.97 15.79 4.76
C GLU A 120 10.90 16.40 5.67
N LYS A 121 11.24 16.56 6.95
CA LYS A 121 10.40 17.16 7.99
C LYS A 121 11.21 18.20 8.75
N ARG A 122 10.51 19.22 9.25
CA ARG A 122 11.12 20.30 10.04
C ARG A 122 10.60 20.26 11.47
N ASN A 123 11.52 20.30 12.42
CA ASN A 123 11.23 20.42 13.84
C ASN A 123 10.85 21.86 14.21
N LYS A 124 10.25 22.04 15.40
CA LYS A 124 9.89 23.36 15.94
C LYS A 124 11.10 24.30 16.07
N ASN A 125 12.29 23.74 16.33
CA ASN A 125 13.55 24.47 16.43
C ASN A 125 14.20 24.76 15.06
N GLY A 126 13.54 24.43 13.95
CA GLY A 126 14.03 24.66 12.60
C GLY A 126 14.95 23.58 12.04
N THR A 127 15.37 22.57 12.83
CA THR A 127 16.22 21.49 12.32
C THR A 127 15.44 20.60 11.36
N VAL A 128 16.13 20.17 10.31
CA VAL A 128 15.60 19.28 9.28
C VAL A 128 15.99 17.84 9.59
N PHE A 129 15.04 16.92 9.44
CA PHE A 129 15.26 15.48 9.58
C PHE A 129 14.42 14.73 8.55
N HIS A 130 14.72 13.45 8.32
CA HIS A 130 13.89 12.61 7.46
C HIS A 130 13.02 11.73 8.34
N GLY A 131 11.70 11.76 8.14
CA GLY A 131 10.78 10.93 8.90
C GLY A 131 9.81 10.19 7.98
N CYS A 132 9.34 9.02 8.42
CA CYS A 132 8.34 8.27 7.68
C CYS A 132 7.04 9.09 7.53
N ASN A 133 6.46 9.11 6.33
CA ASN A 133 5.19 9.79 6.06
C ASN A 133 3.95 9.10 6.69
N GLN A 134 4.09 7.87 7.19
CA GLN A 134 3.02 7.10 7.85
C GLN A 134 2.85 7.41 9.36
N PHE A 135 3.34 8.54 9.85
CA PHE A 135 3.11 8.94 11.25
C PHE A 135 1.60 9.18 11.49
N PRO A 136 1.00 8.72 12.61
CA PRO A 136 1.64 8.12 13.80
C PRO A 136 1.85 6.60 13.74
N GLY A 137 1.38 5.92 12.69
CA GLY A 137 1.51 4.47 12.52
C GLY A 137 2.96 3.98 12.36
N CYS A 138 3.86 4.83 11.88
CA CYS A 138 5.30 4.58 11.90
C CYS A 138 6.04 5.83 12.40
N ARG A 139 6.90 5.67 13.42
CA ARG A 139 7.68 6.75 14.04
C ARG A 139 9.16 6.77 13.63
N HIS A 140 9.53 5.97 12.62
CA HIS A 140 10.91 5.93 12.13
C HIS A 140 11.37 7.30 11.64
N SER A 141 12.58 7.70 12.03
CA SER A 141 13.20 8.95 11.64
C SER A 141 14.72 8.87 11.66
N GLU A 142 15.37 9.67 10.82
CA GLU A 142 16.82 9.70 10.61
C GLU A 142 17.30 11.15 10.54
N GLY A 143 18.56 11.40 10.93
CA GLY A 143 19.14 12.75 10.94
C GLY A 143 18.74 13.61 12.14
N VAL A 144 18.01 13.05 13.11
CA VAL A 144 17.85 13.67 14.44
C VAL A 144 19.09 13.28 15.28
N PRO A 145 19.82 14.22 15.92
CA PRO A 145 20.84 13.83 16.89
C PRO A 145 20.15 13.02 17.98
N ALA A 146 20.67 11.81 18.24
CA ALA A 146 20.06 10.82 19.12
C ALA A 146 19.67 11.45 20.47
N GLN A 147 18.38 11.71 20.68
CA GLN A 147 17.86 11.86 22.03
C GLN A 147 17.59 10.45 22.54
N SER A 148 18.53 9.94 23.32
CA SER A 148 18.40 8.70 24.07
C SER A 148 17.07 8.70 24.82
N THR A 149 16.15 7.81 24.47
CA THR A 149 15.03 7.46 25.35
C THR A 149 15.61 6.62 26.50
N ALA A 150 16.27 7.29 27.45
CA ALA A 150 16.50 6.72 28.76
C ALA A 150 15.12 6.61 29.43
N HIS A 151 14.55 5.41 29.33
CA HIS A 151 13.39 5.00 30.12
C HIS A 151 13.67 5.25 31.60
N LEU A 152 13.13 6.33 32.16
CA LEU A 152 13.01 6.46 33.60
C LEU A 152 11.77 5.65 34.03
N HIS A 153 11.95 4.34 34.21
CA HIS A 153 11.05 3.57 35.06
C HIS A 153 11.18 4.11 36.49
N ARG A 154 10.35 5.10 36.86
CA ARG A 154 10.07 5.38 38.26
C ARG A 154 9.08 4.34 38.75
N ARG A 155 9.61 3.40 39.54
CA ARG A 155 8.83 2.62 40.51
C ARG A 155 8.17 3.58 41.50
N ALA A 156 6.88 3.39 41.72
CA ALA A 156 6.17 3.67 42.96
C ALA A 156 5.07 2.62 43.08
#